data_AF-A0A921T9A0-F1
#
_entry.id   AF-A0A921T9A0-F1
#
_cell.length_a   1.000
_cell.length_b   1.000
_cell.length_c   1.000
_cell.angle_alpha   90.00
_cell.angle_beta   90.00
_cell.angle_gamma   90.00
#
_symmetry.space_group_name_H-M   'P 1'
#
loop_
_entity.id
_entity.type
_entity.pdbx_description
1 polymer ?
#
loop_
_entity_poly.entity_id
_entity_poly.type
_entity_poly.pdbx_seq_one_letter_code
_entity_poly.pdbx_strand_id
1 'polypeptide(L)'
;MDQSVRVPILPLSKGSFTATLNGYLSLDYVGDPTQELRLDQQVWTLISYGRPSTGGSLIVFTINVPSSLCDDGQPHTFSIGSQNTAISLYTQQLNFSAKTGEITVSLKDNRMRATFSFKAQADAHEVEVSNGIFEVSNGTGSITADFSGAEPPYPTFEATTVEINHLDLFPLPKDADAIKGRIHNYDPIPTQDDLLSIVVNKGTSPGTYRLGGDDPAVRVLFTQFAKRALLEARSGEVVLEHVPETGHGKGQFKCGFDDELNKFSAVGSFDVHHP
;
A
#
# COMPACT_ATOMS: atom_id res chain seq x y z
N MET A 1 7.54 25.53 -18.53
CA MET A 1 8.18 25.24 -17.24
C MET A 1 7.49 24.00 -16.71
N ASP A 2 8.14 22.85 -16.80
CA ASP A 2 7.61 21.56 -16.37
C ASP A 2 7.65 21.48 -14.85
N GLN A 3 6.53 21.81 -14.20
CA GLN A 3 6.32 21.34 -12.83
C GLN A 3 5.90 19.88 -12.94
N SER A 4 6.87 18.97 -12.88
CA SER A 4 6.59 17.57 -12.62
C SER A 4 5.83 17.50 -11.30
N VAL A 5 4.51 17.35 -11.37
CA VAL A 5 3.68 17.06 -10.20
C VAL A 5 4.22 15.75 -9.66
N ARG A 6 4.97 15.81 -8.56
CA ARG A 6 5.41 14.62 -7.86
C ARG A 6 4.13 13.96 -7.36
N VAL A 7 3.71 12.88 -8.00
CA VAL A 7 2.63 12.04 -7.50
C VAL A 7 3.04 11.63 -6.08
N PRO A 8 2.37 12.12 -5.03
CA PRO A 8 2.69 11.69 -3.69
C PRO A 8 2.42 10.18 -3.64
N ILE A 9 3.42 9.40 -3.23
CA ILE A 9 3.20 8.00 -2.86
C ILE A 9 2.35 8.07 -1.59
N LEU A 10 1.03 7.94 -1.77
CA LEU A 10 0.11 7.90 -0.65
C LEU A 10 0.36 6.56 0.07
N PRO A 11 0.73 6.57 1.34
CA PRO A 11 0.99 5.35 2.08
C PRO A 11 -0.28 4.54 2.25
N LEU A 12 -0.24 3.24 1.95
CA LEU A 12 -1.42 2.39 1.87
C LEU A 12 -1.70 1.51 3.11
N SER A 13 -0.87 1.62 4.15
CA SER A 13 -1.10 0.94 5.42
C SER A 13 -0.62 1.81 6.58
N LYS A 14 -1.37 1.75 7.69
CA LYS A 14 -0.92 2.26 8.99
C LYS A 14 -0.21 1.13 9.72
N GLY A 15 0.94 1.45 10.31
CA GLY A 15 1.69 0.49 11.10
C GLY A 15 2.76 1.14 11.94
N SER A 16 3.40 0.32 12.76
CA SER A 16 4.57 0.69 13.54
C SER A 16 5.65 -0.35 13.34
N PHE A 17 6.90 0.12 13.27
CA PHE A 17 8.05 -0.75 13.21
C PHE A 17 9.13 -0.19 14.12
N THR A 18 9.70 -1.02 14.99
CA THR A 18 10.85 -0.67 15.81
C THR A 18 11.85 -1.80 15.83
N ALA A 19 13.14 -1.47 15.88
CA ALA A 19 14.19 -2.46 16.11
C ALA A 19 15.46 -1.77 16.63
N THR A 20 16.28 -2.50 17.38
CA THR A 20 17.63 -2.04 17.76
C THR A 20 18.64 -2.68 16.81
N LEU A 21 19.44 -1.87 16.13
CA LEU A 21 20.51 -2.30 15.23
C LEU A 21 21.84 -2.12 15.95
N ASN A 22 22.71 -3.13 15.88
CA ASN A 22 24.08 -3.10 16.41
C ASN A 22 25.07 -3.60 15.36
N GLY A 23 26.31 -3.10 15.40
CA GLY A 23 27.37 -3.47 14.45
C GLY A 23 27.62 -2.35 13.43
N TYR A 24 27.64 -2.69 12.13
CA TYR A 24 27.89 -1.71 11.07
C TYR A 24 26.93 -0.51 11.12
N LEU A 25 25.67 -0.77 11.48
CA LEU A 25 24.69 0.24 11.87
C LEU A 25 24.42 0.07 13.35
N SER A 26 24.62 1.12 14.13
CA SER A 26 24.34 1.12 15.58
C SER A 26 23.37 2.24 15.91
N LEU A 27 22.08 1.92 16.00
CA LEU A 27 20.98 2.86 16.25
C LEU A 27 19.69 2.15 16.67
N ASP A 28 18.80 2.87 17.35
CA ASP A 28 17.40 2.47 17.49
C ASP A 28 16.61 2.96 16.28
N TYR A 29 16.06 2.01 15.54
CA TYR A 29 15.27 2.26 14.35
C TYR A 29 13.80 2.40 14.73
N VAL A 30 13.18 3.45 14.22
CA VAL A 30 11.74 3.67 14.26
C VAL A 30 11.29 3.92 12.82
N GLY A 31 10.39 3.07 12.33
CA GLY A 31 9.80 3.22 11.01
C GLY A 31 8.91 4.46 10.93
N ASP A 32 8.82 5.03 9.74
CA ASP A 32 7.81 6.02 9.38
C ASP A 32 6.40 5.45 9.68
N PRO A 33 5.38 6.27 9.94
CA PRO A 33 4.01 5.76 10.21
C PRO A 33 3.41 4.95 9.05
N THR A 34 4.06 5.02 7.89
CA THR A 34 3.71 4.37 6.64
C THR A 34 4.44 3.05 6.53
N GLN A 35 3.71 1.97 6.70
CA GLN A 35 4.22 0.61 6.56
C GLN A 35 3.45 -0.07 5.43
N GLU A 36 3.92 -1.20 4.91
CA GLU A 36 3.16 -1.95 3.93
C GLU A 36 3.03 -3.41 4.33
N LEU A 37 1.84 -3.97 4.11
CA LEU A 37 1.58 -5.39 4.13
C LEU A 37 1.09 -5.80 2.75
N ARG A 38 1.73 -6.79 2.14
CA ARG A 38 1.37 -7.30 0.81
C ARG A 38 1.22 -8.81 0.88
N LEU A 39 0.25 -9.35 0.15
CA LEU A 39 0.17 -10.77 -0.14
C LEU A 39 0.40 -10.96 -1.63
N ASP A 40 1.48 -11.66 -2.00
CA ASP A 40 1.78 -11.97 -3.40
C ASP A 40 2.41 -13.36 -3.52
N GLN A 41 2.11 -14.07 -4.63
CA GLN A 41 2.77 -15.34 -5.00
C GLN A 41 2.99 -16.31 -3.83
N GLN A 42 2.01 -16.42 -2.91
CA GLN A 42 2.07 -17.25 -1.70
C GLN A 42 3.05 -16.79 -0.61
N VAL A 43 3.34 -15.50 -0.54
CA VAL A 43 4.20 -14.87 0.47
C VAL A 43 3.55 -13.58 0.98
N TRP A 44 3.49 -13.47 2.30
CA TRP A 44 3.25 -12.17 2.94
C TRP A 44 4.56 -11.40 2.95
N THR A 45 4.56 -10.20 2.37
CA THR A 45 5.68 -9.27 2.40
C THR A 45 5.30 -8.08 3.27
N LEU A 46 6.04 -7.89 4.36
CA LEU A 46 5.95 -6.71 5.19
C LEU A 46 7.10 -5.76 4.86
N ILE A 47 6.80 -4.48 4.66
CA ILE A 47 7.79 -3.48 4.29
C ILE A 47 7.75 -2.33 5.29
N SER A 48 8.93 -2.00 5.83
CA SER A 48 9.12 -0.82 6.65
C SER A 48 10.02 0.18 5.97
N TYR A 49 9.61 1.43 5.99
CA TYR A 49 10.43 2.58 5.61
C TYR A 49 10.74 3.38 6.86
N GLY A 50 11.93 3.95 6.96
CA GLY A 50 12.27 4.80 8.09
C GLY A 50 13.55 5.57 7.85
N ARG A 51 13.62 6.75 8.46
CA ARG A 51 14.86 7.55 8.51
C ARG A 51 15.34 7.58 9.96
N PRO A 52 16.65 7.37 10.22
CA PRO A 52 17.19 7.53 11.56
C PRO A 52 16.83 8.90 12.14
N SER A 53 16.44 8.94 13.41
CA SER A 53 16.07 10.16 14.14
C SER A 53 17.21 11.19 14.22
N THR A 54 18.46 10.72 14.09
CA THR A 54 19.68 11.53 14.02
C THR A 54 19.91 12.21 12.67
N GLY A 55 19.01 12.02 11.71
CA GLY A 55 19.20 12.44 10.32
C GLY A 55 19.98 11.39 9.53
N GLY A 56 19.64 11.20 8.25
CA GLY A 56 20.31 10.20 7.42
C GLY A 56 19.47 9.72 6.26
N SER A 57 20.03 8.73 5.58
CA SER A 57 19.45 8.09 4.41
C SER A 57 18.28 7.19 4.78
N LEU A 58 17.36 6.99 3.83
CA LEU A 58 16.26 6.05 3.97
C LEU A 58 16.82 4.64 4.23
N ILE A 59 16.26 3.98 5.24
CA ILE A 59 16.46 2.57 5.55
C ILE A 59 15.15 1.85 5.25
N VAL A 60 15.24 0.68 4.60
CA VAL A 60 14.06 -0.14 4.27
C VAL A 60 14.25 -1.55 4.79
N PHE A 61 13.27 -2.07 5.54
CA PHE A 61 13.18 -3.49 5.85
C PHE A 61 12.16 -4.15 4.93
N THR A 62 12.51 -5.32 4.40
CA THR A 62 11.55 -6.23 3.76
C THR A 62 11.58 -7.55 4.48
N ILE A 63 10.43 -7.99 4.98
CA ILE A 63 10.25 -9.25 5.68
C ILE A 63 9.26 -10.09 4.87
N ASN A 64 9.70 -11.26 4.45
CA ASN A 64 8.88 -12.23 3.75
C ASN A 64 8.56 -13.37 4.71
N VAL A 65 7.29 -13.78 4.79
CA VAL A 65 6.85 -14.98 5.49
C VAL A 65 5.83 -15.76 4.64
N PRO A 66 5.72 -17.08 4.81
CA PRO A 66 4.80 -17.90 4.02
C PRO A 66 3.35 -17.42 4.07
N SER A 67 2.61 -17.50 2.95
CA SER A 67 1.16 -17.25 2.94
C SER A 67 0.33 -18.30 3.66
N SER A 68 0.95 -19.41 4.09
CA SER A 68 0.29 -20.45 4.88
C SER A 68 -0.05 -20.00 6.31
N LEU A 69 0.30 -18.77 6.69
CA LEU A 69 -0.10 -18.18 7.95
C LEU A 69 -1.64 -18.04 8.00
N CYS A 70 -2.27 -18.73 8.95
CA CYS A 70 -3.70 -18.66 9.18
C CYS A 70 -4.10 -17.31 9.77
N ASP A 71 -5.27 -16.80 9.36
CA ASP A 71 -5.89 -15.59 9.91
C ASP A 71 -6.69 -15.90 11.20
N ASP A 72 -6.00 -16.49 12.19
CA ASP A 72 -6.57 -16.98 13.45
C ASP A 72 -5.98 -16.30 14.70
N GLY A 73 -5.03 -15.38 14.50
CA GLY A 73 -4.31 -14.68 15.55
C GLY A 73 -3.29 -15.54 16.30
N GLN A 74 -3.09 -16.80 15.92
CA GLN A 74 -2.11 -17.65 16.58
C GLN A 74 -0.68 -17.31 16.12
N PRO A 75 0.26 -17.17 17.06
CA PRO A 75 1.64 -16.90 16.72
C PRO A 75 2.32 -18.12 16.09
N HIS A 76 3.05 -17.89 15.01
CA HIS A 76 3.85 -18.88 14.31
C HIS A 76 5.28 -18.37 14.18
N THR A 77 6.24 -19.18 14.61
CA THR A 77 7.66 -18.84 14.55
C THR A 77 8.32 -19.50 13.34
N PHE A 78 9.00 -18.69 12.54
CA PHE A 78 9.76 -19.12 11.37
C PHE A 78 11.24 -18.82 11.58
N SER A 79 12.10 -19.79 11.27
CA SER A 79 13.54 -19.57 11.20
C SER A 79 13.88 -18.85 9.90
N ILE A 80 14.71 -17.82 9.98
CA ILE A 80 15.16 -17.07 8.81
C ILE A 80 16.01 -17.96 7.92
N GLY A 81 15.77 -17.88 6.60
CA GLY A 81 16.42 -18.74 5.61
C GLY A 81 15.71 -20.07 5.37
N SER A 82 14.63 -20.36 6.10
CA SER A 82 13.74 -21.50 5.84
C SER A 82 12.52 -21.07 5.02
N GLN A 83 12.03 -21.95 4.13
CA GLN A 83 10.70 -21.88 3.48
C GLN A 83 10.16 -20.46 3.24
N ASN A 84 10.68 -19.73 2.24
CA ASN A 84 10.26 -18.37 1.87
C ASN A 84 10.38 -17.28 2.96
N THR A 85 10.97 -17.59 4.11
CA THR A 85 11.21 -16.65 5.20
C THR A 85 12.54 -15.95 4.98
N ALA A 86 12.49 -14.68 4.58
CA ALA A 86 13.66 -13.87 4.30
C ALA A 86 13.49 -12.47 4.89
N ILE A 87 14.57 -11.93 5.44
CA ILE A 87 14.60 -10.53 5.89
C ILE A 87 15.78 -9.85 5.19
N SER A 88 15.50 -8.70 4.58
CA SER A 88 16.53 -7.84 3.99
C SER A 88 16.42 -6.43 4.56
N LEU A 89 17.58 -5.81 4.74
CA LEU A 89 17.75 -4.45 5.22
C LEU A 89 18.52 -3.66 4.16
N TYR A 90 17.85 -2.71 3.54
CA TYR A 90 18.41 -1.86 2.50
C TYR A 90 18.80 -0.52 3.08
N THR A 91 20.01 -0.09 2.76
CA THR A 91 20.51 1.26 3.05
C THR A 91 21.01 1.89 1.76
N GLN A 92 21.41 3.16 1.79
CA GLN A 92 22.04 3.79 0.63
C GLN A 92 23.38 3.16 0.23
N GLN A 93 24.06 2.47 1.15
CA GLN A 93 25.45 2.01 0.96
C GLN A 93 25.52 0.50 0.76
N LEU A 94 24.76 -0.25 1.56
CA LEU A 94 24.80 -1.71 1.61
C LEU A 94 23.40 -2.30 1.75
N ASN A 95 23.23 -3.50 1.19
CA ASN A 95 22.04 -4.31 1.33
C ASN A 95 22.39 -5.55 2.14
N PHE A 96 21.86 -5.63 3.35
CA PHE A 96 22.08 -6.74 4.26
C PHE A 96 21.00 -7.79 4.07
N SER A 97 21.39 -9.05 3.98
CA SER A 97 20.45 -10.17 4.02
C SER A 97 20.63 -10.94 5.32
N ALA A 98 19.53 -11.18 6.02
CA ALA A 98 19.53 -11.96 7.25
C ALA A 98 20.00 -13.40 6.96
N LYS A 99 20.94 -13.88 7.79
CA LYS A 99 21.56 -15.22 7.67
C LYS A 99 21.06 -16.18 8.73
N THR A 100 20.78 -15.67 9.92
CA THR A 100 20.31 -16.44 11.07
C THR A 100 19.33 -15.61 11.87
N GLY A 101 18.47 -16.28 12.62
CA GLY A 101 17.50 -15.63 13.49
C GLY A 101 16.11 -16.21 13.27
N GLU A 102 15.13 -15.54 13.86
CA GLU A 102 13.75 -15.98 13.83
C GLU A 102 12.80 -14.79 13.81
N ILE A 103 11.61 -15.07 13.29
CA ILE A 103 10.49 -14.17 13.31
C ILE A 103 9.26 -14.92 13.79
N THR A 104 8.56 -14.34 14.76
CA THR A 104 7.25 -14.83 15.21
C THR A 104 6.18 -13.91 14.67
N VAL A 105 5.21 -14.45 13.94
CA VAL A 105 4.14 -13.69 13.28
C VAL A 105 2.77 -14.21 13.69
N SER A 106 1.82 -13.32 13.91
CA SER A 106 0.40 -13.62 14.02
C SER A 106 -0.40 -12.73 13.07
N LEU A 107 -1.39 -13.29 12.38
CA LEU A 107 -2.32 -12.57 11.51
C LEU A 107 -3.73 -12.71 12.09
N LYS A 108 -4.39 -11.58 12.32
CA LYS A 108 -5.79 -11.54 12.72
C LYS A 108 -6.51 -10.37 12.04
N ASP A 109 -7.57 -10.64 11.29
CA ASP A 109 -8.42 -9.64 10.65
C ASP A 109 -7.59 -8.66 9.77
N ASN A 110 -6.71 -9.20 8.92
CA ASN A 110 -5.75 -8.42 8.10
C ASN A 110 -4.78 -7.52 8.88
N ARG A 111 -4.65 -7.71 10.19
CA ARG A 111 -3.60 -7.11 11.03
C ARG A 111 -2.52 -8.14 11.33
N MET A 112 -1.31 -7.85 10.86
CA MET A 112 -0.14 -8.66 11.11
C MET A 112 0.68 -8.03 12.24
N ARG A 113 1.01 -8.85 13.25
CA ARG A 113 1.98 -8.53 14.30
C ARG A 113 3.15 -9.48 14.17
N ALA A 114 4.36 -8.94 14.24
CA ALA A 114 5.58 -9.71 14.21
C ALA A 114 6.57 -9.24 15.27
N THR A 115 7.30 -10.18 15.84
CA THR A 115 8.52 -9.92 16.59
C THR A 115 9.67 -10.68 15.97
N PHE A 116 10.86 -10.09 15.92
CA PHE A 116 12.00 -10.72 15.26
C PHE A 116 13.33 -10.32 15.89
N SER A 117 14.30 -11.22 15.71
CA SER A 117 15.70 -10.94 15.96
C SER A 117 16.56 -11.72 14.96
N PHE A 118 17.61 -11.10 14.45
CA PHE A 118 18.43 -11.71 13.41
C PHE A 118 19.83 -11.11 13.31
N LYS A 119 20.71 -11.85 12.63
CA LYS A 119 22.00 -11.34 12.15
C LYS A 119 21.98 -11.28 10.65
N ALA A 120 22.36 -10.15 10.08
CA ALA A 120 22.42 -9.93 8.65
C ALA A 120 23.82 -9.49 8.22
N GLN A 121 24.16 -9.85 6.99
CA GLN A 121 25.49 -9.63 6.45
C GLN A 121 25.41 -8.99 5.06
N ALA A 122 26.32 -8.05 4.81
CA ALA A 122 26.63 -7.48 3.50
C ALA A 122 28.15 -7.42 3.38
N ASP A 123 28.73 -8.12 2.41
CA ASP A 123 30.19 -8.28 2.27
C ASP A 123 30.87 -8.71 3.60
N ALA A 124 31.80 -7.89 4.10
CA ALA A 124 32.51 -8.11 5.37
C ALA A 124 31.83 -7.43 6.58
N HIS A 125 30.64 -6.86 6.39
CA HIS A 125 29.92 -6.12 7.43
C HIS A 125 28.75 -6.94 7.98
N GLU A 126 28.59 -6.90 9.31
CA GLU A 126 27.48 -7.53 10.04
C GLU A 126 26.63 -6.47 10.73
N VAL A 127 25.33 -6.71 10.75
CA VAL A 127 24.38 -6.01 11.60
C VAL A 127 23.57 -7.05 12.37
N GLU A 128 23.54 -6.89 13.69
CA GLU A 128 22.65 -7.63 14.57
C GLU A 128 21.42 -6.77 14.87
N VAL A 129 20.24 -7.36 14.64
CA VAL A 129 18.95 -6.71 14.86
C VAL A 129 18.24 -7.44 15.99
N SER A 130 17.89 -6.69 17.04
CA SER A 130 17.20 -7.19 18.21
C SER A 130 15.98 -6.34 18.53
N ASN A 131 15.09 -6.87 19.40
CA ASN A 131 13.85 -6.20 19.82
C ASN A 131 13.00 -5.72 18.62
N GLY A 132 13.04 -6.46 17.52
CA GLY A 132 12.25 -6.16 16.34
C GLY A 132 10.78 -6.35 16.64
N ILE A 133 9.98 -5.32 16.40
CA ILE A 133 8.53 -5.34 16.49
C ILE A 133 7.97 -4.70 15.23
N PHE A 134 7.04 -5.38 14.57
CA PHE A 134 6.30 -4.84 13.45
C PHE A 134 4.82 -5.09 13.68
N GLU A 135 4.01 -4.05 13.62
CA GLU A 135 2.57 -4.16 13.50
C GLU A 135 2.08 -3.39 12.27
N VAL A 136 1.28 -4.04 11.43
CA VAL A 136 0.69 -3.42 10.23
C VAL A 136 -0.70 -3.98 10.00
N SER A 137 -1.60 -3.14 9.53
CA SER A 137 -2.96 -3.52 9.18
C SER A 137 -3.37 -2.90 7.85
N ASN A 138 -4.02 -3.70 7.01
CA ASN A 138 -4.66 -3.23 5.77
C ASN A 138 -6.18 -3.22 5.93
N GLY A 139 -6.86 -2.51 5.03
CA GLY A 139 -8.29 -2.68 4.88
C GLY A 139 -8.66 -4.10 4.45
N THR A 140 -9.93 -4.44 4.63
CA THR A 140 -10.51 -5.69 4.12
C THR A 140 -11.54 -5.38 3.04
N GLY A 141 -11.85 -6.37 2.21
CA GLY A 141 -12.87 -6.26 1.16
C GLY A 141 -12.29 -6.27 -0.25
N SER A 142 -12.93 -5.57 -1.19
CA SER A 142 -12.58 -5.65 -2.61
C SER A 142 -12.81 -4.35 -3.36
N ILE A 143 -12.02 -4.16 -4.42
CA ILE A 143 -12.31 -3.23 -5.50
C ILE A 143 -12.08 -3.96 -6.81
N THR A 144 -13.09 -3.93 -7.69
CA THR A 144 -13.03 -4.56 -9.00
C THR A 144 -13.48 -3.59 -10.09
N ALA A 145 -12.90 -3.69 -11.28
CA ALA A 145 -13.32 -2.88 -12.43
C ALA A 145 -13.05 -3.59 -13.76
N ASP A 146 -13.98 -3.47 -14.70
CA ASP A 146 -13.75 -3.80 -16.10
C ASP A 146 -13.39 -2.52 -16.85
N PHE A 147 -12.24 -2.51 -17.51
CA PHE A 147 -11.82 -1.40 -18.35
C PHE A 147 -12.13 -1.67 -19.82
N SER A 148 -12.59 -0.63 -20.51
CA SER A 148 -12.93 -0.68 -21.94
C SER A 148 -12.54 0.63 -22.62
N GLY A 149 -12.39 0.64 -23.94
CA GLY A 149 -12.04 1.85 -24.69
C GLY A 149 -10.99 1.59 -25.75
N ALA A 150 -10.39 2.67 -26.26
CA ALA A 150 -9.38 2.57 -27.32
C ALA A 150 -8.06 1.98 -26.82
N GLU A 151 -7.64 2.40 -25.63
CA GLU A 151 -6.41 1.94 -24.97
C GLU A 151 -6.62 1.78 -23.46
N PRO A 152 -7.35 0.74 -23.01
CA PRO A 152 -7.45 0.46 -21.58
C PRO A 152 -6.08 0.03 -21.02
N PRO A 153 -5.76 0.35 -19.76
CA PRO A 153 -4.49 -0.04 -19.15
C PRO A 153 -4.32 -1.56 -19.08
N TYR A 154 -5.40 -2.28 -18.81
CA TYR A 154 -5.55 -3.73 -18.83
C TYR A 154 -7.05 -4.09 -18.85
N PRO A 155 -7.48 -5.31 -19.19
CA PRO A 155 -8.90 -5.64 -19.33
C PRO A 155 -9.70 -5.55 -18.02
N THR A 156 -9.12 -6.04 -16.91
CA THR A 156 -9.79 -6.11 -15.61
C THR A 156 -8.85 -5.66 -14.49
N PHE A 157 -9.40 -4.93 -13.53
CA PHE A 157 -8.74 -4.54 -12.29
C PHE A 157 -9.31 -5.37 -11.15
N GLU A 158 -8.45 -6.10 -10.45
CA GLU A 158 -8.78 -6.72 -9.19
C GLU A 158 -7.72 -6.28 -8.18
N ALA A 159 -8.15 -5.50 -7.18
CA ALA A 159 -7.23 -4.99 -6.18
C ALA A 159 -6.66 -6.13 -5.34
N THR A 160 -5.33 -6.25 -5.31
CA THR A 160 -4.60 -7.16 -4.43
C THR A 160 -4.49 -6.62 -3.00
N THR A 161 -4.70 -5.31 -2.82
CA THR A 161 -4.74 -4.65 -1.52
C THR A 161 -5.75 -3.53 -1.54
N VAL A 162 -6.50 -3.36 -0.45
CA VAL A 162 -7.52 -2.32 -0.29
C VAL A 162 -7.36 -1.56 1.01
N GLU A 163 -7.83 -0.32 1.03
CA GLU A 163 -7.78 0.53 2.22
C GLU A 163 -8.76 1.71 2.17
N ILE A 164 -8.97 2.31 3.34
CA ILE A 164 -9.60 3.62 3.50
C ILE A 164 -8.62 4.54 4.22
N ASN A 165 -8.36 5.71 3.62
CA ASN A 165 -7.40 6.67 4.14
C ASN A 165 -7.96 8.08 4.12
N HIS A 166 -7.67 8.83 5.18
CA HIS A 166 -7.91 10.27 5.20
C HIS A 166 -6.85 11.00 4.36
N LEU A 167 -7.28 11.93 3.52
CA LEU A 167 -6.44 12.75 2.65
C LEU A 167 -6.38 14.19 3.15
N ASP A 168 -5.18 14.59 3.58
CA ASP A 168 -4.86 15.97 3.99
C ASP A 168 -3.96 16.71 2.97
N LEU A 169 -3.80 16.16 1.76
CA LEU A 169 -2.78 16.62 0.79
C LEU A 169 -3.37 17.27 -0.48
N PHE A 170 -2.87 18.46 -0.80
CA PHE A 170 -3.07 19.17 -2.07
C PHE A 170 -2.28 18.47 -3.20
N PRO A 171 -2.80 18.33 -4.45
CA PRO A 171 -3.96 19.03 -5.05
C PRO A 171 -5.32 18.33 -4.90
N LEU A 172 -5.40 17.25 -4.12
CA LEU A 172 -6.67 16.60 -3.83
C LEU A 172 -7.48 17.47 -2.84
N PRO A 173 -8.82 17.30 -2.76
CA PRO A 173 -9.65 18.06 -1.83
C PRO A 173 -9.07 17.97 -0.42
N LYS A 174 -8.99 19.11 0.27
CA LYS A 174 -8.66 19.11 1.70
C LYS A 174 -9.83 18.47 2.45
N ASP A 175 -9.53 17.61 3.42
CA ASP A 175 -10.52 16.95 4.30
C ASP A 175 -11.46 16.01 3.52
N ALA A 176 -10.87 14.98 2.90
CA ALA A 176 -11.58 13.93 2.16
C ALA A 176 -11.06 12.55 2.55
N ASP A 177 -11.90 11.52 2.40
CA ASP A 177 -11.50 10.13 2.57
C ASP A 177 -11.38 9.44 1.21
N ALA A 178 -10.37 8.60 1.05
CA ALA A 178 -10.12 7.84 -0.16
C ALA A 178 -10.22 6.34 0.11
N ILE A 179 -11.11 5.69 -0.63
CA ILE A 179 -11.20 4.24 -0.74
C ILE A 179 -10.26 3.84 -1.88
N LYS A 180 -9.21 3.06 -1.60
CA LYS A 180 -8.20 2.72 -2.60
C LYS A 180 -8.08 1.22 -2.78
N GLY A 181 -7.89 0.82 -4.03
CA GLY A 181 -7.47 -0.50 -4.44
C GLY A 181 -6.15 -0.39 -5.18
N ARG A 182 -5.22 -1.28 -4.88
CA ARG A 182 -3.93 -1.39 -5.56
C ARG A 182 -3.87 -2.71 -6.28
N ILE A 183 -3.42 -2.69 -7.53
CA ILE A 183 -2.96 -3.88 -8.23
C ILE A 183 -1.44 -3.84 -8.32
N HIS A 184 -0.81 -4.98 -8.05
CA HIS A 184 0.61 -5.19 -8.30
C HIS A 184 0.78 -5.90 -9.64
N ASN A 185 1.25 -5.19 -10.66
CA ASN A 185 1.56 -5.77 -11.97
C ASN A 185 3.01 -6.23 -12.00
N TYR A 186 3.20 -7.55 -12.13
CA TYR A 186 4.51 -8.20 -12.05
C TYR A 186 5.29 -8.25 -13.37
N ASP A 187 4.74 -7.75 -14.46
CA ASP A 187 5.34 -7.82 -15.80
C ASP A 187 5.08 -6.53 -16.60
N PRO A 188 6.12 -5.80 -17.08
CA PRO A 188 7.56 -6.04 -16.92
C PRO A 188 8.13 -5.48 -15.61
N ILE A 189 9.24 -6.08 -15.13
CA ILE A 189 10.05 -5.56 -14.02
C ILE A 189 10.68 -4.20 -14.42
N PRO A 190 10.63 -3.16 -13.56
CA PRO A 190 10.17 -3.16 -12.16
C PRO A 190 8.65 -3.19 -12.02
N THR A 191 8.18 -3.91 -11.00
CA THR A 191 6.76 -4.06 -10.62
C THR A 191 6.03 -2.72 -10.71
N GLN A 192 4.96 -2.68 -11.51
CA GLN A 192 4.14 -1.49 -11.67
C GLN A 192 2.98 -1.60 -10.70
N ASP A 193 2.94 -0.71 -9.73
CA ASP A 193 1.72 -0.53 -8.97
C ASP A 193 0.81 0.41 -9.77
N ASP A 194 -0.46 0.09 -9.84
CA ASP A 194 -1.49 1.03 -10.28
C ASP A 194 -2.57 1.11 -9.18
N LEU A 195 -3.15 2.29 -9.00
CA LEU A 195 -4.18 2.53 -7.98
C LEU A 195 -5.48 2.98 -8.63
N LEU A 196 -6.58 2.37 -8.20
CA LEU A 196 -7.92 2.91 -8.41
C LEU A 196 -8.44 3.47 -7.09
N SER A 197 -8.82 4.74 -7.06
CA SER A 197 -9.24 5.43 -5.83
C SER A 197 -10.58 6.12 -6.02
N ILE A 198 -11.49 5.93 -5.06
CA ILE A 198 -12.73 6.70 -4.93
C ILE A 198 -12.51 7.68 -3.78
N VAL A 199 -12.42 8.97 -4.11
CA VAL A 199 -12.24 10.05 -3.13
C VAL A 199 -13.59 10.68 -2.84
N VAL A 200 -13.94 10.75 -1.56
CA VAL A 200 -15.23 11.25 -1.06
C VAL A 200 -14.94 12.41 -0.13
N ASN A 201 -15.43 13.60 -0.47
CA ASN A 201 -15.31 14.77 0.41
C ASN A 201 -16.05 14.48 1.74
N LYS A 202 -15.51 14.97 2.85
CA LYS A 202 -16.13 14.79 4.16
C LYS A 202 -17.54 15.35 4.23
N GLY A 203 -18.41 14.69 5.00
CA GLY A 203 -19.82 15.07 5.13
C GLY A 203 -20.68 14.72 3.91
N THR A 204 -20.11 14.11 2.87
CA THR A 204 -20.88 13.55 1.75
C THR A 204 -21.74 12.39 2.27
N SER A 205 -23.04 12.41 1.96
CA SER A 205 -23.98 11.34 2.34
C SER A 205 -24.01 10.20 1.32
N PRO A 206 -24.55 9.01 1.65
CA PRO A 206 -24.90 8.02 0.64
C PRO A 206 -25.81 8.62 -0.46
N GLY A 207 -25.66 8.15 -1.70
CA GLY A 207 -26.37 8.69 -2.86
C GLY A 207 -25.64 8.50 -4.19
N THR A 208 -26.19 9.08 -5.26
CA THR A 208 -25.61 9.02 -6.61
C THR A 208 -24.97 10.35 -6.98
N TYR A 209 -23.71 10.30 -7.38
CA TYR A 209 -22.88 11.47 -7.66
C TYR A 209 -22.38 11.42 -9.10
N ARG A 210 -22.63 12.50 -9.85
CA ARG A 210 -22.06 12.66 -11.19
C ARG A 210 -20.58 13.03 -11.07
N LEU A 211 -19.78 12.45 -11.95
CA LEU A 211 -18.36 12.72 -12.06
C LEU A 211 -18.08 13.87 -13.05
N GLY A 212 -16.97 14.56 -12.82
CA GLY A 212 -16.59 15.77 -13.57
C GLY A 212 -17.13 17.07 -12.96
N GLY A 213 -16.70 18.20 -13.52
CA GLY A 213 -16.98 19.56 -13.00
C GLY A 213 -15.85 20.13 -12.14
N ASP A 214 -16.05 21.35 -11.64
CA ASP A 214 -15.00 22.13 -10.98
C ASP A 214 -14.75 21.70 -9.52
N ASP A 215 -15.80 21.25 -8.80
CA ASP A 215 -15.70 20.82 -7.41
C ASP A 215 -16.63 19.63 -7.09
N PRO A 216 -16.32 18.43 -7.59
CA PRO A 216 -17.15 17.25 -7.34
C PRO A 216 -16.98 16.73 -5.90
N ALA A 217 -18.11 16.41 -5.25
CA ALA A 217 -18.16 15.77 -3.93
C ALA A 217 -17.51 14.37 -3.91
N VAL A 218 -17.51 13.69 -5.06
CA VAL A 218 -16.91 12.38 -5.26
C VAL A 218 -16.06 12.39 -6.52
N ARG A 219 -14.83 11.87 -6.43
CA ARG A 219 -13.90 11.73 -7.55
C ARG A 219 -13.50 10.26 -7.71
N VAL A 220 -13.25 9.85 -8.94
CA VAL A 220 -12.59 8.57 -9.24
C VAL A 220 -11.26 8.85 -9.89
N LEU A 221 -10.19 8.35 -9.29
CA LEU A 221 -8.81 8.56 -9.72
C LEU A 221 -8.18 7.23 -10.12
N PHE A 222 -7.41 7.25 -11.19
CA PHE A 222 -6.56 6.14 -11.60
C PHE A 222 -5.10 6.59 -11.66
N THR A 223 -4.27 6.05 -10.79
CA THR A 223 -2.84 6.37 -10.71
C THR A 223 -2.05 5.30 -11.41
N GLN A 224 -1.22 5.70 -12.38
CA GLN A 224 -0.28 4.83 -13.06
C GLN A 224 1.14 5.18 -12.68
N PHE A 225 1.76 4.42 -11.77
CA PHE A 225 3.07 4.81 -11.23
C PHE A 225 4.16 4.75 -12.29
N ALA A 226 4.15 3.75 -13.18
CA ALA A 226 5.13 3.60 -14.24
C ALA A 226 5.10 4.77 -15.24
N LYS A 227 3.89 5.26 -15.56
CA LYS A 227 3.70 6.42 -16.44
C LYS A 227 3.80 7.75 -15.70
N ARG A 228 3.95 7.73 -14.36
CA ARG A 228 3.86 8.91 -13.48
C ARG A 228 2.59 9.74 -13.75
N ALA A 229 1.49 9.05 -14.05
CA ALA A 229 0.24 9.68 -14.44
C ALA A 229 -0.80 9.55 -13.31
N LEU A 230 -1.57 10.60 -13.11
CA LEU A 230 -2.76 10.61 -12.26
C LEU A 230 -3.94 11.04 -13.14
N LEU A 231 -4.84 10.11 -13.42
CA LEU A 231 -6.01 10.33 -14.26
C LEU A 231 -7.22 10.54 -13.36
N GLU A 232 -8.01 11.56 -13.65
CA GLU A 232 -9.29 11.81 -12.97
C GLU A 232 -10.43 11.54 -13.96
N ALA A 233 -11.43 10.78 -13.52
CA ALA A 233 -12.61 10.54 -14.33
C ALA A 233 -13.36 11.85 -14.61
N ARG A 234 -13.65 12.13 -15.89
CA ARG A 234 -14.30 13.36 -16.35
C ARG A 234 -15.79 13.20 -16.65
N SER A 235 -16.29 11.96 -16.64
CA SER A 235 -17.70 11.66 -16.91
C SER A 235 -18.15 10.40 -16.19
N GLY A 236 -19.47 10.21 -16.12
CA GLY A 236 -20.10 9.06 -15.48
C GLY A 236 -20.62 9.37 -14.08
N GLU A 237 -20.75 8.35 -13.25
CA GLU A 237 -21.32 8.45 -11.90
C GLU A 237 -20.75 7.42 -10.93
N VAL A 238 -20.88 7.74 -9.65
CA VAL A 238 -20.63 6.86 -8.51
C VAL A 238 -21.89 6.76 -7.68
N VAL A 239 -22.29 5.55 -7.32
CA VAL A 239 -23.32 5.27 -6.32
C VAL A 239 -22.61 4.91 -5.02
N LEU A 240 -22.78 5.73 -3.99
CA LEU A 240 -22.33 5.47 -2.63
C LEU A 240 -23.47 4.82 -1.82
N GLU A 241 -23.30 3.56 -1.44
CA GLU A 241 -24.17 2.88 -0.48
C GLU A 241 -23.71 3.19 0.96
N HIS A 242 -22.40 3.16 1.18
CA HIS A 242 -21.76 3.50 2.46
C HIS A 242 -20.59 4.45 2.22
N VAL A 243 -20.36 5.36 3.17
CA VAL A 243 -19.37 6.43 3.07
C VAL A 243 -18.15 6.14 3.95
N PRO A 244 -16.93 6.33 3.43
CA PRO A 244 -15.69 5.87 4.05
C PRO A 244 -15.38 6.53 5.41
N GLU A 245 -15.94 7.71 5.70
CA GLU A 245 -15.82 8.41 6.99
C GLU A 245 -16.24 7.52 8.18
N THR A 246 -17.13 6.54 7.94
CA THR A 246 -17.60 5.58 8.96
C THR A 246 -16.70 4.35 9.13
N GLY A 247 -15.58 4.28 8.40
CA GLY A 247 -14.71 3.10 8.34
C GLY A 247 -15.21 2.02 7.36
N HIS A 248 -16.29 2.27 6.61
CA HIS A 248 -16.81 1.37 5.59
C HIS A 248 -17.23 2.16 4.35
N GLY A 249 -16.57 1.88 3.22
CA GLY A 249 -16.89 2.47 1.92
C GLY A 249 -17.45 1.39 1.01
N LYS A 250 -18.68 1.60 0.50
CA LYS A 250 -19.34 0.64 -0.39
C LYS A 250 -20.09 1.32 -1.51
N GLY A 251 -20.00 0.77 -2.71
CA GLY A 251 -20.71 1.32 -3.85
C GLY A 251 -20.29 0.75 -5.19
N GLN A 252 -20.74 1.43 -6.24
CA GLN A 252 -20.47 1.10 -7.63
C GLN A 252 -20.12 2.37 -8.41
N PHE A 253 -19.35 2.21 -9.47
CA PHE A 253 -19.00 3.32 -10.35
C PHE A 253 -19.06 2.90 -11.81
N LYS A 254 -19.40 3.88 -12.63
CA LYS A 254 -19.26 3.82 -14.09
C LYS A 254 -18.67 5.15 -14.51
N CYS A 255 -17.44 5.16 -14.98
CA CYS A 255 -16.71 6.38 -15.22
C CYS A 255 -15.92 6.36 -16.53
N GLY A 256 -15.68 7.55 -17.08
CA GLY A 256 -14.84 7.75 -18.26
C GLY A 256 -13.60 8.57 -17.92
N PHE A 257 -12.45 8.08 -18.33
CA PHE A 257 -11.17 8.80 -18.33
C PHE A 257 -10.91 9.27 -19.77
N ASP A 258 -11.01 10.58 -19.97
CA ASP A 258 -10.84 11.22 -21.27
C ASP A 258 -9.93 12.44 -21.08
N ASP A 259 -8.65 12.25 -21.37
CA ASP A 259 -7.69 13.32 -21.60
C ASP A 259 -7.01 13.15 -22.97
N GLU A 260 -6.08 14.03 -23.32
CA GLU A 260 -5.43 14.00 -24.64
C GLU A 260 -4.71 12.69 -24.95
N LEU A 261 -4.30 11.92 -23.92
CA LEU A 261 -3.46 10.73 -24.03
C LEU A 261 -4.18 9.44 -23.58
N ASN A 262 -5.29 9.54 -22.86
CA ASN A 262 -5.98 8.41 -22.25
C ASN A 262 -7.47 8.49 -22.57
N LYS A 263 -7.98 7.46 -23.26
CA LYS A 263 -9.39 7.34 -23.65
C LYS A 263 -9.94 5.95 -23.35
N PHE A 264 -10.36 5.78 -22.10
CA PHE A 264 -10.94 4.53 -21.62
C PHE A 264 -12.05 4.80 -20.60
N SER A 265 -12.83 3.77 -20.30
CA SER A 265 -13.91 3.79 -19.32
C SER A 265 -13.74 2.62 -18.37
N ALA A 266 -14.28 2.76 -17.17
CA ALA A 266 -14.27 1.75 -16.14
C ALA A 266 -15.69 1.54 -15.59
N VAL A 267 -16.08 0.29 -15.40
CA VAL A 267 -17.29 -0.09 -14.67
C VAL A 267 -16.89 -1.03 -13.56
N GLY A 268 -17.28 -0.73 -12.33
CA GLY A 268 -16.78 -1.51 -11.20
C GLY A 268 -17.54 -1.28 -9.90
N SER A 269 -17.05 -1.93 -8.86
CA SER A 269 -17.62 -1.90 -7.52
C SER A 269 -16.52 -1.89 -6.45
N PHE A 270 -16.90 -1.41 -5.27
CA PHE A 270 -16.04 -1.43 -4.10
C PHE A 270 -16.86 -1.75 -2.85
N ASP A 271 -16.25 -2.50 -1.95
CA ASP A 271 -16.75 -2.78 -0.60
C ASP A 271 -15.53 -2.96 0.28
N VAL A 272 -15.15 -1.91 1.00
CA VAL A 272 -13.88 -1.83 1.73
C VAL A 272 -14.14 -1.38 3.15
N HIS A 273 -13.53 -2.06 4.11
CA HIS A 273 -13.57 -1.70 5.52
C HIS A 273 -12.17 -1.26 5.97
N HIS A 274 -12.12 -0.22 6.80
CA HIS A 274 -10.91 0.15 7.53
C HIS A 274 -10.52 -1.00 8.48
N PRO A 275 -9.21 -1.21 8.74
CA PRO A 275 -8.77 -2.15 9.78
C PRO A 275 -9.27 -1.79 11.18
#